data_AF-A0A6M0IM98-F1
#
_entry.id   AF-A0A6M0IM98-F1
#
_cell.length_a   1.000
_cell.length_b   1.000
_cell.length_c   1.000
_cell.angle_alpha   90.00
_cell.angle_beta   90.00
_cell.angle_gamma   90.00
#
_symmetry.space_group_name_H-M   'P 1'
#
loop_
_entity.id
_entity.type
_entity.pdbx_description
1 polymer ?
#
loop_
_entity_poly.entity_id
_entity_poly.type
_entity_poly.pdbx_seq_one_letter_code
_entity_poly.pdbx_strand_id
1 'polypeptide(L)'
;MATYSFIQTLPHHASPADYQRRVIPDLISIWLGEYDHLTSDNDVIETRSGTFSYLFDIACSRLIAAWGFSTGKNMEPRPKARMADAPLGGGPLYHRGHAIPHTLGGPTDINLVPQLGSVNVGPFRALEREAVATPGALYFTYWIYRAQDTDSQRPLWVEQGLSKPGMPLEVRRHPN
;
A
#
# COMPACT_ATOMS: atom_id res chain seq x y z
N MET A 1 -6.97 -15.18 4.95
CA MET A 1 -7.25 -13.80 5.38
C MET A 1 -6.20 -13.45 6.41
N ALA A 2 -5.29 -12.56 6.03
CA ALA A 2 -4.29 -11.97 6.90
C ALA A 2 -4.90 -11.55 8.25
N THR A 3 -4.28 -11.98 9.35
CA THR A 3 -4.70 -11.63 10.70
C THR A 3 -3.64 -10.72 11.30
N TYR A 4 -4.03 -9.49 11.68
CA TYR A 4 -3.14 -8.49 12.25
C TYR A 4 -3.18 -8.45 13.79
N SER A 5 -3.84 -9.42 14.43
CA SER A 5 -4.11 -9.40 15.88
C SER A 5 -2.85 -9.48 16.76
N PHE A 6 -1.73 -9.96 16.21
CA PHE A 6 -0.45 -10.03 16.89
C PHE A 6 0.46 -8.83 16.60
N ILE A 7 0.05 -7.91 15.71
CA ILE A 7 0.83 -6.71 15.44
C ILE A 7 0.83 -5.85 16.70
N GLN A 8 2.03 -5.57 17.17
CA GLN A 8 2.21 -4.81 18.40
C GLN A 8 1.74 -3.37 18.25
N THR A 9 0.91 -2.92 19.20
CA THR A 9 0.67 -1.49 19.42
C THR A 9 1.90 -0.87 20.09
N LEU A 10 2.55 0.06 19.38
CA LEU A 10 3.69 0.79 19.93
C LEU A 10 3.23 2.01 20.75
N PRO A 11 3.99 2.44 21.77
CA PRO A 11 3.60 3.57 22.63
C PRO A 11 3.59 4.92 21.88
N HIS A 12 3.00 5.95 22.47
CA HIS A 12 2.88 7.30 21.87
C HIS A 12 4.22 7.96 21.49
N HIS A 13 5.32 7.58 22.13
CA HIS A 13 6.65 8.12 21.84
C HIS A 13 7.45 7.26 20.85
N ALA A 14 6.82 6.24 20.23
CA ALA A 14 7.48 5.39 19.26
C ALA A 14 7.90 6.20 18.02
N SER A 15 9.15 6.01 17.63
CA SER A 15 9.73 6.62 16.43
C SER A 15 9.46 5.77 15.18
N PRO A 16 9.60 6.32 13.97
CA PRO A 16 9.61 5.52 12.74
C PRO A 16 10.59 4.33 12.78
N ALA A 17 11.73 4.49 13.45
CA ALA A 17 12.70 3.41 13.62
C ALA A 17 12.18 2.26 14.49
N ASP A 18 11.28 2.52 15.45
CA ASP A 18 10.66 1.48 16.26
C ASP A 18 9.68 0.65 15.45
N TYR A 19 8.87 1.30 14.61
CA TYR A 19 7.99 0.62 13.66
C TYR A 19 8.78 -0.23 12.66
N GLN A 20 9.89 0.31 12.12
CA GLN A 20 10.77 -0.42 11.20
C GLN A 20 11.33 -1.70 11.80
N ARG A 21 11.63 -1.71 13.11
CA ARG A 21 12.18 -2.87 13.80
C ARG A 21 11.13 -3.88 14.27
N ARG A 22 9.93 -3.41 14.62
CA ARG A 22 8.98 -4.21 15.43
C ARG A 22 7.62 -4.46 14.79
N VAL A 23 7.24 -3.68 13.78
CA VAL A 23 5.92 -3.76 13.15
C VAL A 23 6.04 -4.12 11.68
N ILE A 24 6.95 -3.46 10.95
CA ILE A 24 7.13 -3.67 9.51
C ILE A 24 7.53 -5.13 9.18
N PRO A 25 8.45 -5.79 9.92
CA PRO A 25 8.78 -7.19 9.64
C PRO A 25 7.57 -8.13 9.74
N ASP A 26 6.71 -7.92 10.74
CA ASP A 26 5.51 -8.73 10.93
C ASP A 26 4.49 -8.48 9.81
N LEU A 27 4.31 -7.23 9.40
CA LEU A 27 3.47 -6.88 8.25
C LEU A 27 3.96 -7.54 6.96
N ILE A 28 5.27 -7.45 6.68
CA ILE A 28 5.89 -8.09 5.51
C ILE A 28 5.68 -9.61 5.57
N SER A 29 5.89 -10.24 6.73
CA SER A 29 5.69 -11.68 6.90
C SER A 29 4.24 -12.10 6.62
N ILE A 30 3.26 -11.30 7.07
CA ILE A 30 1.84 -11.53 6.76
C ILE A 30 1.58 -11.43 5.25
N TRP A 31 2.05 -10.36 4.61
CA TRP A 31 1.76 -10.10 3.20
C TRP A 31 2.42 -11.11 2.28
N LEU A 32 3.70 -11.43 2.50
CA LEU A 32 4.42 -12.45 1.74
C LEU A 32 3.83 -13.84 2.01
N GLY A 33 3.52 -14.15 3.27
CA GLY A 33 2.86 -15.40 3.62
C GLY A 33 1.56 -15.61 2.84
N GLU A 34 0.66 -14.62 2.81
CA GLU A 34 -0.58 -14.74 2.01
C GLU A 34 -0.31 -14.70 0.49
N TYR A 35 0.65 -13.90 0.02
CA TYR A 35 0.98 -13.82 -1.41
C TYR A 35 1.57 -15.13 -1.96
N ASP A 36 2.50 -15.76 -1.25
CA ASP A 36 3.15 -17.02 -1.62
C ASP A 36 2.15 -18.19 -1.67
N HIS A 37 1.14 -18.17 -0.81
CA HIS A 37 0.07 -19.18 -0.83
C HIS A 37 -0.86 -19.01 -2.04
N LEU A 38 -0.96 -17.80 -2.58
CA LEU A 38 -1.82 -17.49 -3.71
C LEU A 38 -1.06 -17.58 -5.04
N THR A 39 0.22 -17.21 -5.09
CA THR A 39 0.95 -17.03 -6.36
C THR A 39 2.15 -17.97 -6.41
N SER A 40 2.15 -18.91 -7.36
CA SER A 40 3.32 -19.73 -7.67
C SER A 40 4.35 -18.96 -8.49
N ASP A 41 5.61 -19.36 -8.39
CA ASP A 41 6.72 -18.83 -9.21
C ASP A 41 6.92 -17.31 -9.13
N ASN A 42 6.65 -16.74 -7.95
CA ASN A 42 6.88 -15.31 -7.71
C ASN A 42 8.38 -14.98 -7.57
N ASP A 43 8.74 -13.75 -7.94
CA ASP A 43 10.08 -13.19 -7.73
C ASP A 43 9.93 -11.82 -7.05
N VAL A 44 9.78 -11.85 -5.73
CA VAL A 44 9.45 -10.68 -4.93
C VAL A 44 10.71 -9.96 -4.47
N ILE A 45 10.79 -8.67 -4.80
CA ILE A 45 11.82 -7.76 -4.29
C ILE A 45 11.22 -6.69 -3.37
N GLU A 46 12.01 -6.28 -2.39
CA GLU A 46 11.80 -4.99 -1.71
C GLU A 46 12.56 -3.89 -2.44
N THR A 47 11.89 -2.79 -2.75
CA THR A 47 12.52 -1.61 -3.34
C THR A 47 12.00 -0.32 -2.68
N ARG A 48 12.68 0.80 -2.94
CA ARG A 48 12.38 2.09 -2.32
C ARG A 48 12.31 3.20 -3.35
N SER A 49 11.39 4.12 -3.12
CA SER A 49 11.31 5.38 -3.86
C SER A 49 10.97 6.51 -2.88
N GLY A 50 11.89 7.45 -2.75
CA GLY A 50 11.84 8.47 -1.69
C GLY A 50 11.86 7.82 -0.29
N THR A 51 10.89 8.20 0.55
CA THR A 51 10.73 7.68 1.92
C THR A 51 9.84 6.45 1.99
N PHE A 52 9.32 5.96 0.86
CA PHE A 52 8.40 4.83 0.78
C PHE A 52 9.12 3.57 0.33
N SER A 53 8.63 2.45 0.83
CA SER A 53 9.12 1.11 0.51
C SER A 53 8.00 0.30 -0.12
N TYR A 54 8.37 -0.65 -0.98
CA TYR A 54 7.46 -1.38 -1.84
C TYR A 54 7.90 -2.84 -1.89
N LEU A 55 6.95 -3.76 -1.83
CA LEU A 55 7.13 -5.14 -2.26
C LEU A 55 6.58 -5.27 -3.68
N PHE A 56 7.41 -5.73 -4.60
CA PHE A 56 7.06 -5.88 -6.01
C PHE A 56 7.46 -7.25 -6.52
N ASP A 57 6.52 -7.94 -7.16
CA ASP A 57 6.76 -9.20 -7.86
C ASP A 57 7.21 -8.90 -9.29
N ILE A 58 8.47 -9.20 -9.60
CA ILE A 58 9.05 -8.99 -10.92
C ILE A 58 8.44 -9.97 -11.92
N ALA A 59 8.26 -11.24 -11.53
CA ALA A 59 7.77 -12.29 -12.40
C ALA A 59 6.36 -11.96 -12.93
N CYS A 60 5.47 -11.47 -12.07
CA CYS A 60 4.12 -11.08 -12.44
C CYS A 60 3.96 -9.57 -12.75
N SER A 61 5.01 -8.77 -12.59
CA SER A 61 4.95 -7.30 -12.68
C SER A 61 3.85 -6.67 -11.80
N ARG A 62 3.80 -7.05 -10.52
CA ARG A 62 2.75 -6.63 -9.56
C ARG A 62 3.31 -5.88 -8.38
N LEU A 63 2.63 -4.80 -8.01
CA LEU A 63 2.80 -4.21 -6.70
C LEU A 63 2.04 -5.02 -5.65
N ILE A 64 2.76 -5.61 -4.69
CA ILE A 64 2.17 -6.39 -3.60
C ILE A 64 1.79 -5.46 -2.45
N ALA A 65 2.74 -4.66 -1.98
CA ALA A 65 2.51 -3.76 -0.85
C ALA A 65 3.33 -2.49 -0.99
N ALA A 66 2.84 -1.41 -0.38
CA ALA A 66 3.59 -0.18 -0.24
C ALA A 66 3.39 0.41 1.15
N TRP A 67 4.44 0.92 1.78
CA TRP A 67 4.36 1.54 3.09
C TRP A 67 5.33 2.69 3.28
N GLY A 68 5.02 3.54 4.25
CA GLY A 68 5.93 4.58 4.73
C GLY A 68 5.30 5.41 5.84
N PHE A 69 6.06 6.39 6.30
CA PHE A 69 5.66 7.27 7.40
C PHE A 69 5.17 8.60 6.85
N SER A 70 4.01 9.04 7.34
CA SER A 70 3.48 10.36 7.00
C SER A 70 4.40 11.46 7.51
N THR A 71 4.71 12.42 6.65
CA THR A 71 5.36 13.69 7.02
C THR A 71 4.36 14.85 7.06
N GLY A 72 3.06 14.54 6.98
CA GLY A 72 2.00 15.51 6.79
C GLY A 72 1.63 15.68 5.32
N LYS A 73 1.00 16.81 4.98
CA LYS A 73 0.55 17.10 3.62
C LYS A 73 1.74 17.41 2.71
N ASN A 74 1.91 16.60 1.67
CA ASN A 74 2.82 16.91 0.58
C ASN A 74 2.30 18.11 -0.23
N MET A 75 3.19 19.07 -0.48
CA MET A 75 2.90 20.32 -1.20
C MET A 75 3.41 20.31 -2.64
N GLU A 76 4.14 19.27 -3.04
CA GLU A 76 4.66 19.18 -4.40
C GLU A 76 3.53 19.07 -5.45
N PRO A 77 3.70 19.66 -6.64
CA PRO A 77 2.71 19.51 -7.71
C PRO A 77 2.66 18.08 -8.22
N ARG A 78 1.45 17.59 -8.53
CA ARG A 78 1.27 16.26 -9.12
C ARG A 78 1.89 16.20 -10.52
N PRO A 79 2.88 15.32 -10.78
CA PRO A 79 3.53 15.24 -12.08
C PRO A 79 2.58 14.58 -13.11
N LYS A 80 1.78 15.41 -13.80
CA LYS A 80 0.77 14.96 -14.77
C LYS A 80 1.34 14.15 -15.94
N ALA A 81 2.57 14.45 -16.38
CA ALA A 81 3.20 13.81 -17.54
C ALA A 81 3.62 12.34 -17.28
N ARG A 82 3.97 11.99 -16.05
CA ARG A 82 4.44 10.63 -15.69
C ARG A 82 3.32 9.61 -15.53
N MET A 83 2.07 10.06 -15.53
CA MET A 83 0.92 9.18 -15.41
C MET A 83 0.45 8.64 -16.75
N ALA A 84 1.05 8.98 -17.89
CA ALA A 84 0.51 8.65 -19.21
C ALA A 84 0.51 7.13 -19.50
N ASP A 85 1.56 6.41 -19.08
CA ASP A 85 1.91 5.11 -19.69
C ASP A 85 1.81 3.89 -18.76
N ALA A 86 1.58 4.05 -17.45
CA ALA A 86 1.44 2.90 -16.54
C ALA A 86 0.55 3.20 -15.31
N PRO A 87 -0.21 2.21 -14.80
CA PRO A 87 -0.59 0.97 -15.47
C PRO A 87 -1.52 1.27 -16.66
N LEU A 88 -1.44 0.41 -17.67
CA LEU A 88 -2.44 0.30 -18.73
C LEU A 88 -3.69 -0.31 -18.07
N GLY A 89 -4.81 0.40 -18.16
CA GLY A 89 -5.92 0.32 -17.20
C GLY A 89 -6.64 -1.04 -17.11
N GLY A 90 -7.26 -1.29 -15.94
CA GLY A 90 -8.10 -2.46 -15.67
C GLY A 90 -9.53 -2.38 -16.24
N GLY A 91 -9.76 -1.52 -17.24
CA GLY A 91 -11.08 -1.21 -17.82
C GLY A 91 -11.67 0.14 -17.37
N PRO A 92 -12.82 0.55 -17.92
CA PRO A 92 -13.40 1.89 -17.74
C PRO A 92 -13.85 2.22 -16.32
N LEU A 93 -14.03 1.20 -15.47
CA LEU A 93 -14.41 1.36 -14.06
C LEU A 93 -13.20 1.54 -13.14
N TYR A 94 -11.98 1.41 -13.67
CA TYR A 94 -10.75 1.42 -12.89
C TYR A 94 -9.98 2.72 -13.11
N HIS A 95 -9.51 3.28 -12.00
CA HIS A 95 -8.58 4.40 -11.98
C HIS A 95 -7.14 3.88 -11.81
N ARG A 96 -6.17 4.77 -12.07
CA ARG A 96 -4.78 4.61 -11.62
C ARG A 96 -4.73 4.94 -10.11
N GLY A 97 -5.06 3.94 -9.30
CA GLY A 97 -5.05 4.03 -7.85
C GLY A 97 -3.64 4.18 -7.33
N HIS A 98 -3.41 5.10 -6.41
CA HIS A 98 -2.11 5.27 -5.77
C HIS A 98 -2.03 4.37 -4.54
N ALA A 99 -1.03 3.50 -4.47
CA ALA A 99 -0.79 2.66 -3.29
C ALA A 99 -0.36 3.52 -2.08
N ILE A 100 0.52 4.49 -2.32
CA ILE A 100 0.80 5.62 -1.44
C ILE A 100 0.18 6.86 -2.07
N PRO A 101 -0.78 7.56 -1.42
CA PRO A 101 -1.42 8.71 -2.01
C PRO A 101 -0.43 9.84 -2.26
N HIS A 102 -0.63 10.56 -3.36
CA HIS A 102 0.18 11.73 -3.70
C HIS A 102 0.22 12.80 -2.59
N THR A 103 -0.86 12.94 -1.82
CA THR A 103 -0.93 13.86 -0.67
C THR A 103 -0.01 13.49 0.48
N LEU A 104 0.51 12.25 0.52
CA LEU A 104 1.58 11.83 1.41
C LEU A 104 2.97 11.88 0.74
N GLY A 105 3.06 12.21 -0.55
CA GLY A 105 4.32 12.17 -1.31
C GLY A 105 4.53 10.90 -2.12
N GLY A 106 3.49 10.07 -2.30
CA GLY A 106 3.58 8.89 -3.14
C GLY A 106 3.93 9.23 -4.60
N PRO A 107 4.97 8.59 -5.18
CA PRO A 107 5.38 8.80 -6.56
C PRO A 107 4.40 8.15 -7.55
N THR A 108 4.69 8.19 -8.84
CA THR A 108 3.78 7.69 -9.91
C THR A 108 4.23 6.40 -10.57
N ASP A 109 5.41 5.86 -10.25
CA ASP A 109 6.00 4.74 -10.99
C ASP A 109 5.39 3.39 -10.57
N ILE A 110 6.11 2.56 -9.82
CA ILE A 110 5.60 1.29 -9.26
C ILE A 110 4.41 1.45 -8.28
N ASN A 111 4.05 2.69 -7.95
CA ASN A 111 3.06 3.05 -6.94
C ASN A 111 1.61 3.07 -7.47
N LEU A 112 1.39 2.64 -8.71
CA LEU A 112 0.08 2.68 -9.36
C LEU A 112 -0.47 1.28 -9.60
N VAL A 113 -1.74 1.09 -9.25
CA VAL A 113 -2.45 -0.18 -9.38
C VAL A 113 -3.84 0.08 -10.00
N PRO A 114 -4.37 -0.82 -10.85
CA PRO A 114 -5.77 -0.74 -11.26
C PRO A 114 -6.68 -0.81 -10.04
N GLN A 115 -7.35 0.30 -9.72
CA GLN A 115 -8.21 0.39 -8.55
C GLN A 115 -9.64 0.80 -8.94
N LEU A 116 -10.67 0.14 -8.41
CA LEU A 116 -12.07 0.54 -8.65
C LEU A 116 -12.27 2.02 -8.35
N GLY A 117 -12.87 2.74 -9.29
CA GLY A 117 -13.06 4.18 -9.18
C GLY A 117 -13.85 4.55 -7.93
N SER A 118 -14.93 3.81 -7.64
CA SER A 118 -15.78 3.98 -6.45
C SER A 118 -15.02 3.84 -5.14
N VAL A 119 -13.99 2.99 -5.11
CA VAL A 119 -13.12 2.78 -3.95
C VAL A 119 -12.08 3.90 -3.85
N ASN A 120 -11.38 4.18 -4.95
CA ASN A 120 -10.31 5.18 -5.03
C ASN A 120 -10.78 6.61 -4.66
N VAL A 121 -11.97 7.03 -5.11
CA VAL A 121 -12.50 8.36 -4.75
C VAL A 121 -13.38 8.37 -3.50
N GLY A 122 -13.74 7.19 -2.98
CA GLY A 122 -14.65 7.03 -1.84
C GLY A 122 -13.91 6.61 -0.56
N PRO A 123 -14.13 5.38 -0.07
CA PRO A 123 -13.71 4.94 1.26
C PRO A 123 -12.20 5.04 1.53
N PHE A 124 -11.35 4.97 0.50
CA PHE A 124 -9.89 5.14 0.65
C PHE A 124 -9.50 6.49 1.25
N ARG A 125 -10.29 7.54 0.99
CA ARG A 125 -9.97 8.91 1.40
C ARG A 125 -9.93 9.09 2.91
N ALA A 126 -10.61 8.24 3.67
CA ALA A 126 -10.70 8.41 5.11
C ALA A 126 -9.34 8.20 5.79
N LEU A 127 -8.69 7.03 5.60
CA LEU A 127 -7.36 6.79 6.19
C LEU A 127 -6.27 7.64 5.54
N GLU A 128 -6.38 7.99 4.25
CA GLU A 128 -5.45 8.94 3.62
C GLU A 128 -5.46 10.31 4.33
N ARG A 129 -6.65 10.84 4.63
CA ARG A 129 -6.77 12.13 5.34
C ARG A 129 -6.25 12.03 6.76
N GLU A 130 -6.54 10.94 7.46
CA GLU A 130 -6.03 10.72 8.82
C GLU A 130 -4.50 10.60 8.85
N ALA A 131 -3.91 9.89 7.89
CA ALA A 131 -2.46 9.81 7.73
C ALA A 131 -1.86 11.19 7.49
N VAL A 132 -2.43 12.00 6.59
CA VAL A 132 -1.99 13.38 6.32
C VAL A 132 -2.09 14.25 7.58
N ALA A 133 -3.13 14.06 8.39
CA ALA A 133 -3.32 14.80 9.63
C ALA A 133 -2.39 14.35 10.78
N THR A 134 -1.72 13.21 10.65
CA THR A 134 -0.93 12.58 11.71
C THR A 134 0.51 12.32 11.26
N PRO A 135 1.41 13.33 11.26
CA PRO A 135 2.83 13.11 11.00
C PRO A 135 3.41 12.04 11.94
N GLY A 136 4.26 11.17 11.39
CA GLY A 136 4.83 10.01 12.08
C GLY A 136 3.95 8.76 12.08
N ALA A 137 2.70 8.83 11.62
CA ALA A 137 1.87 7.63 11.44
C ALA A 137 2.42 6.75 10.30
N LEU A 138 2.42 5.44 10.52
CA LEU A 138 2.70 4.44 9.48
C LEU A 138 1.44 4.25 8.65
N TYR A 139 1.55 4.44 7.33
CA TYR A 139 0.50 4.15 6.37
C TYR A 139 0.97 3.04 5.43
N PHE A 140 0.08 2.12 5.06
CA PHE A 140 0.36 1.10 4.06
C PHE A 140 -0.85 0.73 3.21
N THR A 141 -0.57 0.13 2.05
CA THR A 141 -1.53 -0.68 1.29
C THR A 141 -0.95 -2.06 1.00
N TYR A 142 -1.82 -3.07 1.00
CA TYR A 142 -1.52 -4.44 0.59
C TYR A 142 -2.57 -4.90 -0.44
N TRP A 143 -2.12 -5.33 -1.61
CA TRP A 143 -2.93 -5.67 -2.77
C TRP A 143 -2.98 -7.19 -2.96
N ILE A 144 -4.19 -7.72 -3.02
CA ILE A 144 -4.43 -9.17 -2.99
C ILE A 144 -4.89 -9.62 -4.36
N TYR A 145 -4.18 -10.57 -4.95
CA TYR A 145 -4.39 -11.03 -6.32
C TYR A 145 -5.11 -12.38 -6.37
N ARG A 146 -5.66 -12.71 -7.54
CA ARG A 146 -6.22 -14.04 -7.81
C ARG A 146 -5.08 -15.02 -8.10
N ALA A 147 -5.10 -16.15 -7.44
CA ALA A 147 -4.01 -17.13 -7.45
C ALA A 147 -3.56 -17.61 -8.84
N GLN A 148 -4.49 -17.75 -9.79
CA GLN A 148 -4.27 -18.42 -11.07
C GLN A 148 -4.19 -17.48 -12.27
N ASP A 149 -4.29 -16.17 -12.03
CA ASP A 149 -4.42 -15.18 -13.08
C ASP A 149 -3.13 -14.38 -13.19
N THR A 150 -2.01 -15.01 -13.55
CA THR A 150 -0.65 -14.42 -13.58
C THR A 150 -0.54 -13.23 -14.52
N ASP A 151 -1.39 -13.15 -15.55
CA ASP A 151 -1.39 -12.07 -16.54
C ASP A 151 -2.15 -10.83 -16.08
N SER A 152 -2.94 -10.94 -15.00
CA SER A 152 -3.69 -9.81 -14.46
C SER A 152 -2.85 -8.99 -13.49
N GLN A 153 -2.67 -7.72 -13.83
CA GLN A 153 -2.19 -6.68 -12.91
C GLN A 153 -3.29 -6.16 -11.97
N ARG A 154 -4.50 -6.70 -12.05
CA ARG A 154 -5.66 -6.24 -11.26
C ARG A 154 -5.83 -7.08 -9.98
N PRO A 155 -5.67 -6.49 -8.79
CA PRO A 155 -5.96 -7.18 -7.54
C PRO A 155 -7.48 -7.31 -7.33
N LEU A 156 -7.88 -8.33 -6.58
CA LEU A 156 -9.26 -8.59 -6.13
C LEU A 156 -9.65 -7.76 -4.91
N TRP A 157 -8.68 -7.46 -4.05
CA TRP A 157 -8.89 -6.73 -2.81
C TRP A 157 -7.69 -5.84 -2.53
N VAL A 158 -7.93 -4.84 -1.68
CA VAL A 158 -6.88 -4.04 -1.09
C VAL A 158 -7.15 -3.84 0.39
N GLU A 159 -6.10 -3.98 1.18
CA GLU A 159 -6.08 -3.63 2.59
C GLU A 159 -5.33 -2.32 2.76
N GLN A 160 -6.00 -1.34 3.36
CA GLN A 160 -5.44 -0.03 3.69
C GLN A 160 -5.20 0.03 5.19
N GLY A 161 -3.97 0.29 5.61
CA GLY A 161 -3.55 0.27 7.00
C GLY A 161 -3.07 1.62 7.50
N LEU A 162 -3.39 1.95 8.75
CA LEU A 162 -2.89 3.11 9.46
C LEU A 162 -2.54 2.76 10.92
N SER A 163 -1.29 2.99 11.32
CA SER A 163 -0.87 2.89 12.71
C SER A 163 -0.40 4.26 13.22
N LYS A 164 -1.13 4.80 14.20
CA LYS A 164 -0.81 6.06 14.88
C LYS A 164 -0.07 5.73 16.19
N PRO A 165 0.97 6.48 16.59
CA PRO A 165 1.66 6.22 17.86
C PRO A 165 0.69 6.13 19.06
N GLY A 166 0.76 5.02 19.79
CA GLY A 166 -0.10 4.70 20.94
C GLY A 166 -1.52 4.25 20.61
N MET A 167 -1.84 4.04 19.33
CA MET A 167 -3.13 3.50 18.89
C MET A 167 -2.94 2.13 18.24
N PRO A 168 -3.91 1.21 18.38
CA PRO A 168 -3.90 -0.05 17.64
C PRO A 168 -3.82 0.18 16.13
N LEU A 169 -3.23 -0.78 15.43
CA LEU A 169 -3.23 -0.80 13.97
C LEU A 169 -4.67 -0.90 13.47
N GLU A 170 -5.07 0.06 12.64
CA GLU A 170 -6.33 0.01 11.92
C GLU A 170 -6.10 -0.50 10.50
N VAL A 171 -6.83 -1.55 10.10
CA VAL A 171 -6.81 -2.07 8.72
C VAL A 171 -8.22 -2.13 8.17
N ARG A 172 -8.42 -1.56 6.98
CA ARG A 172 -9.70 -1.59 6.25
C ARG A 172 -9.51 -2.34 4.94
N ARG A 173 -10.32 -3.36 4.71
CA ARG A 173 -10.33 -4.13 3.46
C ARG A 173 -11.41 -3.60 2.52
N HIS A 174 -11.06 -3.43 1.25
CA HIS A 174 -11.96 -2.95 0.20
C HIS A 174 -11.95 -3.91 -1.00
N PRO A 175 -13.12 -4.18 -1.60
CA PRO A 175 -13.19 -4.91 -2.87
C PRO A 175 -12.52 -4.10 -3.97
N ASN A 176 -11.94 -4.79 -4.94
CA ASN A 176 -11.33 -4.20 -6.13
C ASN A 176 -11.70 -4.97 -7.40
#